data_AF-A0A1E3J028-F1
#
_entry.id   AF-A0A1E3J028-F1
#
_cell.length_a   1.000
_cell.length_b   1.000
_cell.length_c   1.000
_cell.angle_alpha   90.00
_cell.angle_beta   90.00
_cell.angle_gamma   90.00
#
_symmetry.space_group_name_H-M   'P 1'
#
loop_
_entity.id
_entity.type
_entity.pdbx_description
1 polymer ?
#
loop_
_entity_poly.entity_id
_entity_poly.type
_entity_poly.pdbx_seq_one_letter_code
_entity_poly.pdbx_strand_id
1 'polypeptide(L)'
;MDDPLQSLSKGVFVLPFSPQDEATEVPPDQSEPVVQELFDEIYASTLNSIEEAYSVYEEQRTQQQISNVLSWLERCNEPQTIQLIRPIHRLPVAVLQNASESLPSHFSQLDIYHHTVQGARSFTDLASAIRSIAIGFIGDATVSGKRTGRSGIDELELWWKSKTERPLLIHVRDAQMIPSSVLSELIFTLTLHPAIPLRVLLSVPSSAVFLSTWGHIEPSAVDMCILQAGRIKKKAGGVDAIIRAFERAPLKISDNLADELLTQEDQLDGGPAAALKTLKWALLDFYVDGPLAVIIQNADTAEKQRKILQLFKIIRANPAKPDVPESVKYLLNLTLHDNLLSVHDPSPRLSFLHALSNPEQFVSLFDAYNGQSLSTDARDIAPGPSERAEKQSAERSNKRPRLEAPRKDESVRQVDLAEELKRLKVLFGIWKEAGKSVNLWDWLEEFRDVMDESNAEGKENAGGRGEGEGKESELEISETHAEHGVGGANGNSNGDRIGRKQEAEEEERLHAIFVRFVEEARMLGLIRAKGKKADEVLKSVGLI
;
A
#
# COMPACT_ATOMS: atom_id res chain seq x y z
N MET A 1 -6.07 -10.01 -39.83
CA MET A 1 -5.79 -8.66 -39.33
C MET A 1 -6.31 -8.66 -37.91
N ASP A 2 -5.41 -8.86 -36.96
CA ASP A 2 -5.76 -8.93 -35.56
C ASP A 2 -6.01 -7.51 -35.05
N ASP A 3 -7.19 -7.29 -34.50
CA ASP A 3 -7.64 -5.99 -34.03
C ASP A 3 -6.76 -5.58 -32.84
N PRO A 4 -5.92 -4.52 -32.94
CA PRO A 4 -4.98 -4.14 -31.88
C PRO A 4 -5.67 -3.79 -30.55
N LEU A 5 -6.98 -3.58 -30.57
CA LEU A 5 -7.83 -3.26 -29.42
C LEU A 5 -8.50 -4.49 -28.77
N GLN A 6 -8.32 -5.70 -29.30
CA GLN A 6 -8.77 -6.96 -28.65
C GLN A 6 -7.98 -7.28 -27.35
N SER A 7 -7.12 -6.35 -26.94
CA SER A 7 -6.21 -6.38 -25.81
C SER A 7 -6.71 -5.61 -24.58
N LEU A 8 -7.95 -5.09 -24.55
CA LEU A 8 -8.48 -4.45 -23.32
C LEU A 8 -9.43 -5.37 -22.53
N SER A 9 -9.78 -6.53 -23.08
CA SER A 9 -10.73 -7.49 -22.48
C SER A 9 -10.09 -8.75 -21.89
N LYS A 10 -8.77 -8.95 -22.03
CA LYS A 10 -8.06 -10.06 -21.38
C LYS A 10 -7.62 -9.64 -19.97
N GLY A 11 -7.58 -10.59 -19.03
CA GLY A 11 -7.25 -10.29 -17.63
C GLY A 11 -5.76 -10.10 -17.33
N VAL A 12 -4.86 -10.53 -18.21
CA VAL A 12 -3.40 -10.38 -18.06
C VAL A 12 -2.76 -10.17 -19.43
N PHE A 13 -1.85 -9.21 -19.51
CA PHE A 13 -1.01 -8.97 -20.69
C PHE A 13 0.46 -9.00 -20.28
N VAL A 14 1.27 -9.65 -21.10
CA VAL A 14 2.72 -9.59 -20.98
C VAL A 14 3.21 -8.70 -22.11
N LEU A 15 3.73 -7.53 -21.75
CA LEU A 15 4.43 -6.65 -22.68
C LEU A 15 5.92 -7.00 -22.58
N PRO A 16 6.48 -7.76 -23.54
CA PRO A 16 7.91 -8.05 -23.52
C PRO A 16 8.68 -6.75 -23.74
N PHE A 17 9.48 -6.36 -22.76
CA PHE A 17 10.44 -5.28 -22.91
C PHE A 17 11.61 -5.78 -23.76
N SER A 18 11.74 -5.29 -25.00
CA SER A 18 12.87 -5.56 -25.88
C SER A 18 13.87 -4.40 -25.74
N PRO A 19 15.02 -4.58 -25.07
CA PRO A 19 16.01 -3.51 -24.85
C PRO A 19 16.71 -3.04 -26.15
N GLN A 20 16.35 -3.59 -27.31
CA GLN A 20 17.00 -3.31 -28.58
C GLN A 20 16.44 -2.07 -29.32
N ASP A 21 15.25 -1.58 -28.98
CA ASP A 21 14.63 -0.46 -29.69
C ASP A 21 15.03 0.93 -29.13
N GLU A 22 15.68 0.98 -27.96
CA GLU A 22 16.22 2.22 -27.35
C GLU A 22 17.75 2.32 -27.40
N ALA A 23 18.44 1.39 -28.07
CA ALA A 23 19.89 1.49 -28.32
C ALA A 23 20.24 2.55 -29.40
N THR A 24 19.47 3.64 -29.48
CA THR A 24 20.01 4.90 -29.97
C THR A 24 20.81 5.46 -28.81
N GLU A 25 22.09 5.07 -28.78
CA GLU A 25 23.13 5.64 -27.93
C GLU A 25 22.88 7.13 -27.72
N VAL A 26 22.29 7.49 -26.57
CA VAL A 26 22.67 8.77 -25.96
C VAL A 26 24.15 8.55 -25.68
N PRO A 27 25.07 9.22 -26.41
CA PRO A 27 26.48 9.10 -26.08
C PRO A 27 26.58 9.45 -24.60
N PRO A 28 27.34 8.70 -23.78
CA PRO A 28 27.58 9.10 -22.41
C PRO A 28 28.12 10.53 -22.50
N ASP A 29 27.31 11.51 -22.11
CA ASP A 29 27.76 12.88 -21.91
C ASP A 29 28.89 12.69 -20.90
N GLN A 30 30.15 12.85 -21.34
CA GLN A 30 31.37 12.43 -20.65
C GLN A 30 31.69 13.30 -19.42
N SER A 31 30.65 13.73 -18.71
CA SER A 31 30.72 14.60 -17.56
C SER A 31 29.43 14.46 -16.74
N GLU A 32 29.04 13.24 -16.36
CA GLU A 32 28.36 13.15 -15.07
C GLU A 32 29.33 13.74 -14.03
N PRO A 33 28.89 14.74 -13.25
CA PRO A 33 29.79 15.45 -12.37
C PRO A 33 30.27 14.44 -11.32
N VAL A 34 31.59 14.31 -11.14
CA VAL A 34 32.27 13.50 -10.09
C VAL A 34 31.62 13.64 -8.70
N VAL A 35 30.90 14.74 -8.46
CA VAL A 35 30.10 15.00 -7.26
C VAL A 35 28.92 14.03 -7.10
N GLN A 36 28.20 13.71 -8.18
CA GLN A 36 27.03 12.81 -8.16
C GLN A 36 27.46 11.37 -7.84
N GLU A 37 28.50 10.86 -8.51
CA GLU A 37 29.05 9.52 -8.24
C GLU A 37 29.48 9.35 -6.78
N LEU A 38 30.09 10.38 -6.18
CA LEU A 38 30.47 10.36 -4.77
C LEU A 38 29.26 10.43 -3.82
N PHE A 39 28.20 11.12 -4.23
CA PHE A 39 26.96 11.16 -3.48
C PHE A 39 26.24 9.79 -3.52
N ASP A 40 26.25 9.13 -4.68
CA ASP A 40 25.77 7.76 -4.85
C ASP A 40 26.57 6.78 -3.99
N GLU A 41 27.91 6.94 -3.92
CA GLU A 41 28.77 6.13 -3.06
C GLU A 41 28.41 6.30 -1.57
N ILE A 42 28.11 7.52 -1.11
CA ILE A 42 27.69 7.81 0.26
C ILE A 42 26.32 7.20 0.57
N TYR A 43 25.36 7.35 -0.35
CA TYR A 43 24.04 6.74 -0.24
C TYR A 43 24.14 5.21 -0.16
N ALA A 44 24.82 4.59 -1.12
CA ALA A 44 25.00 3.15 -1.19
C ALA A 44 25.76 2.61 0.03
N SER A 45 26.81 3.31 0.48
CA SER A 45 27.56 2.91 1.69
C SER A 45 26.69 2.97 2.94
N THR A 46 25.82 3.97 3.06
CA THR A 46 24.91 4.09 4.21
C THR A 46 23.87 2.98 4.18
N LEU A 47 23.22 2.78 3.02
CA LEU A 47 22.23 1.74 2.81
C LEU A 47 22.80 0.35 3.14
N ASN A 48 23.97 0.02 2.59
CA ASN A 48 24.64 -1.25 2.84
C ASN A 48 24.94 -1.45 4.34
N SER A 49 25.38 -0.40 5.05
CA SER A 49 25.67 -0.49 6.49
C SER A 49 24.42 -0.81 7.32
N ILE A 50 23.26 -0.31 6.93
CA ILE A 50 21.98 -0.54 7.62
C ILE A 50 21.45 -1.93 7.30
N GLU A 51 21.53 -2.36 6.04
CA GLU A 51 21.15 -3.71 5.62
C GLU A 51 22.04 -4.79 6.25
N GLU A 52 23.35 -4.54 6.34
CA GLU A 52 24.29 -5.42 7.04
C GLU A 52 23.93 -5.52 8.52
N ALA A 53 23.67 -4.40 9.20
CA ALA A 53 23.27 -4.41 10.61
C ALA A 53 21.97 -5.17 10.86
N TYR A 54 20.98 -5.00 9.98
CA TYR A 54 19.73 -5.78 10.02
C TYR A 54 19.97 -7.28 9.80
N SER A 55 20.77 -7.64 8.78
CA SER A 55 21.11 -9.03 8.47
C SER A 55 21.83 -9.71 9.64
N VAL A 56 22.84 -9.04 10.23
CA VAL A 56 23.56 -9.53 11.41
C VAL A 56 22.61 -9.72 12.60
N TYR A 57 21.70 -8.77 12.83
CA TYR A 57 20.69 -8.90 13.88
C TYR A 57 19.75 -10.10 13.64
N GLU A 58 19.22 -10.26 12.43
CA GLU A 58 18.32 -11.37 12.11
C GLU A 58 19.04 -12.73 12.19
N GLU A 59 20.30 -12.80 11.77
CA GLU A 59 21.11 -14.01 11.94
C GLU A 59 21.30 -14.36 13.43
N GLN A 60 21.69 -13.38 14.25
CA GLN A 60 21.85 -13.59 15.70
C GLN A 60 20.54 -13.99 16.38
N ARG A 61 19.43 -13.33 16.02
CA ARG A 61 18.09 -13.68 16.50
C ARG A 61 17.71 -15.10 16.11
N THR A 62 17.98 -15.50 14.87
CA THR A 62 17.69 -16.83 14.35
C THR A 62 18.53 -17.89 15.06
N GLN A 63 19.83 -17.66 15.22
CA GLN A 63 20.73 -18.54 15.98
C GLN A 63 20.27 -18.70 17.44
N GLN A 64 19.83 -17.61 18.09
CA GLN A 64 19.26 -17.68 19.43
C GLN A 64 17.97 -18.51 19.47
N GLN A 65 17.08 -18.34 18.49
CA GLN A 65 15.85 -19.13 18.36
C GLN A 65 16.15 -20.62 18.17
N ILE A 66 17.12 -20.96 17.31
CA ILE A 66 17.57 -22.34 17.10
C ILE A 66 18.14 -22.92 18.39
N SER A 67 18.97 -22.19 19.11
CA SER A 67 19.53 -22.62 20.39
C SER A 67 18.43 -22.88 21.44
N ASN A 68 17.42 -22.02 21.50
CA ASN A 68 16.26 -22.22 22.38
C ASN A 68 15.45 -23.46 21.99
N VAL A 69 15.23 -23.67 20.68
CA VAL A 69 14.55 -24.86 20.15
C VAL A 69 15.37 -26.12 20.46
N LEU A 70 16.69 -26.11 20.27
CA LEU A 70 17.59 -27.20 20.63
C LEU A 70 17.50 -27.55 22.12
N SER A 71 17.62 -26.56 23.00
CA SER A 71 17.53 -26.76 24.44
C SER A 71 16.17 -27.35 24.85
N TRP A 72 15.08 -26.90 24.23
CA TRP A 72 13.76 -27.50 24.42
C TRP A 72 13.69 -28.94 23.93
N LEU A 73 14.26 -29.24 22.76
CA LEU A 73 14.31 -30.60 22.21
C LEU A 73 15.14 -31.54 23.09
N GLU A 74 16.28 -31.09 23.60
CA GLU A 74 17.11 -31.85 24.55
C GLU A 74 16.31 -32.17 25.82
N ARG A 75 15.63 -31.17 26.40
CA ARG A 75 14.74 -31.37 27.55
C ARG A 75 13.63 -32.39 27.28
N CYS A 76 13.07 -32.41 26.06
CA CYS A 76 12.06 -33.40 25.69
C CYS A 76 12.62 -34.83 25.58
N ASN A 77 13.93 -34.99 25.40
CA ASN A 77 14.61 -36.29 25.39
C ASN A 77 15.02 -36.77 26.79
N GLU A 78 15.03 -35.88 27.79
CA GLU A 78 15.40 -36.25 29.15
C GLU A 78 14.35 -37.19 29.75
N PRO A 79 14.78 -38.28 30.43
CA PRO A 79 13.84 -39.16 31.10
C PRO A 79 13.09 -38.40 32.19
N GLN A 80 11.78 -38.64 32.29
CA GLN A 80 10.95 -38.01 33.31
C GLN A 80 11.51 -38.30 34.70
N THR A 81 11.83 -37.23 35.44
CA THR A 81 12.38 -37.34 36.81
C THR A 81 11.40 -38.02 37.76
N ILE A 82 10.10 -37.86 37.52
CA ILE A 82 9.03 -38.48 38.30
C ILE A 82 8.56 -39.74 37.57
N GLN A 83 8.94 -40.90 38.09
CA GLN A 83 8.44 -42.19 37.60
C GLN A 83 7.04 -42.43 38.14
N LEU A 84 6.03 -42.18 37.32
CA LEU A 84 4.64 -42.54 37.63
C LEU A 84 4.43 -44.04 37.40
N ILE A 85 3.56 -44.66 38.22
CA ILE A 85 3.18 -46.09 38.09
C ILE A 85 2.61 -46.39 36.70
N ARG A 86 2.01 -45.39 36.05
CA ARG A 86 1.60 -45.43 34.65
C ARG A 86 2.22 -44.22 33.94
N PRO A 87 3.13 -44.41 32.97
CA PRO A 87 3.69 -43.30 32.22
C PRO A 87 2.56 -42.62 31.44
N ILE A 88 2.31 -41.35 31.75
CA ILE A 88 1.38 -40.53 30.99
C ILE A 88 2.18 -39.95 29.83
N HIS A 89 1.86 -40.37 28.61
CA HIS A 89 2.44 -39.77 27.41
C HIS A 89 1.84 -38.37 27.21
N ARG A 90 2.70 -37.36 27.11
CA ARG A 90 2.30 -35.98 26.81
C ARG A 90 2.97 -35.55 25.53
N LEU A 91 2.21 -34.94 24.63
CA LEU A 91 2.77 -34.38 23.41
C LEU A 91 3.58 -33.12 23.75
N PRO A 92 4.88 -33.06 23.44
CA PRO A 92 5.66 -31.85 23.64
C PRO A 92 5.27 -30.79 22.62
N VAL A 93 4.80 -29.64 23.11
CA VAL A 93 4.41 -28.49 22.29
C VAL A 93 5.18 -27.25 22.74
N ALA A 94 5.91 -26.63 21.82
CA ALA A 94 6.54 -25.34 22.04
C ALA A 94 5.78 -24.24 21.30
N VAL A 95 5.54 -23.11 21.96
CA VAL A 95 5.03 -21.89 21.36
C VAL A 95 6.19 -20.91 21.21
N LEU A 96 6.63 -20.67 19.98
CA LEU A 96 7.69 -19.73 19.64
C LEU A 96 7.09 -18.38 19.25
N GLN A 97 7.35 -17.37 20.08
CA GLN A 97 6.90 -16.02 19.79
C GLN A 97 7.83 -15.34 18.79
N ASN A 98 7.26 -14.62 17.82
CA ASN A 98 8.00 -13.83 16.82
C ASN A 98 9.11 -14.63 16.15
N ALA A 99 8.77 -15.78 15.55
CA ALA A 99 9.74 -16.60 14.82
C ALA A 99 10.34 -15.81 13.64
N SER A 100 11.65 -15.93 13.43
CA SER A 100 12.27 -15.36 12.22
C SER A 100 11.82 -16.13 10.98
N GLU A 101 11.72 -15.45 9.84
CA GLU A 101 11.34 -16.06 8.57
C GLU A 101 12.37 -17.05 8.03
N SER A 102 13.65 -16.84 8.38
CA SER A 102 14.77 -17.71 8.01
C SER A 102 14.84 -18.98 8.86
N LEU A 103 14.16 -19.03 10.01
CA LEU A 103 14.24 -20.15 10.96
C LEU A 103 14.08 -21.55 10.30
N PRO A 104 13.12 -21.79 9.38
CA PRO A 104 12.94 -23.10 8.76
C PRO A 104 14.15 -23.62 7.99
N SER A 105 14.92 -22.74 7.31
CA SER A 105 16.08 -23.18 6.52
C SER A 105 17.21 -23.73 7.41
N HIS A 106 17.26 -23.28 8.66
CA HIS A 106 18.25 -23.70 9.64
C HIS A 106 17.86 -24.94 10.44
N PHE A 107 16.63 -25.48 10.31
CA PHE A 107 16.27 -26.72 10.99
C PHE A 107 17.01 -27.96 10.48
N SER A 108 17.65 -27.87 9.31
CA SER A 108 18.61 -28.86 8.84
C SER A 108 19.80 -29.08 9.80
N GLN A 109 20.09 -28.10 10.67
CA GLN A 109 21.13 -28.18 11.70
C GLN A 109 20.67 -28.99 12.93
N LEU A 110 19.36 -29.15 13.12
CA LEU A 110 18.79 -30.00 14.16
C LEU A 110 18.90 -31.45 13.65
N ASP A 111 19.51 -32.36 14.39
CA ASP A 111 19.64 -33.78 13.99
C ASP A 111 18.29 -34.54 14.10
N ILE A 112 17.25 -34.01 13.45
CA ILE A 112 15.83 -34.31 13.63
C ILE A 112 15.13 -34.23 12.27
N TYR A 113 14.17 -35.12 12.03
CA TYR A 113 13.29 -34.96 10.88
C TYR A 113 12.31 -33.83 11.16
N HIS A 114 12.35 -32.78 10.34
CA HIS A 114 11.46 -31.65 10.49
C HIS A 114 10.58 -31.48 9.25
N HIS A 115 9.37 -30.98 9.46
CA HIS A 115 8.49 -30.51 8.41
C HIS A 115 7.86 -29.19 8.81
N THR A 116 8.00 -28.17 7.95
CA THR A 116 7.41 -26.86 8.14
C THR A 116 6.14 -26.72 7.31
N VAL A 117 5.04 -26.36 7.97
CA VAL A 117 3.73 -26.12 7.35
C VAL A 117 3.31 -24.67 7.57
N GLN A 118 2.62 -24.09 6.58
CA GLN A 118 2.01 -22.77 6.70
C GLN A 118 0.55 -22.89 7.14
N GLY A 119 0.22 -22.33 8.32
CA GLY A 119 -1.07 -22.54 8.98
C GLY A 119 -2.30 -22.19 8.14
N ALA A 120 -2.32 -20.97 7.55
CA ALA A 120 -3.51 -20.46 6.86
C ALA A 120 -3.91 -21.24 5.59
N ARG A 121 -2.95 -21.81 4.87
CA ARG A 121 -3.20 -22.45 3.56
C ARG A 121 -3.38 -23.96 3.68
N SER A 122 -2.67 -24.60 4.60
CA SER A 122 -2.64 -26.05 4.68
C SER A 122 -3.69 -26.63 5.62
N PHE A 123 -4.13 -25.88 6.63
CA PHE A 123 -4.98 -26.40 7.72
C PHE A 123 -6.40 -25.80 7.68
N THR A 124 -7.08 -25.95 6.54
CA THR A 124 -8.50 -25.56 6.42
C THR A 124 -9.42 -26.48 7.21
N ASP A 125 -9.08 -27.77 7.28
CA ASP A 125 -9.75 -28.79 8.09
C ASP A 125 -8.73 -29.81 8.64
N LEU A 126 -9.19 -30.67 9.55
CA LEU A 126 -8.35 -31.69 10.20
C LEU A 126 -7.75 -32.68 9.18
N ALA A 127 -8.54 -33.08 8.18
CA ALA A 127 -8.11 -34.05 7.17
C ALA A 127 -6.95 -33.50 6.32
N SER A 128 -7.04 -32.24 5.90
CA SER A 128 -6.00 -31.55 5.15
C SER A 128 -4.76 -31.32 6.00
N ALA A 129 -4.92 -31.02 7.29
CA ALA A 129 -3.80 -30.87 8.22
C ALA A 129 -3.01 -32.18 8.38
N ILE A 130 -3.69 -33.28 8.69
CA ILE A 130 -3.06 -34.61 8.83
C ILE A 130 -2.39 -35.02 7.51
N ARG A 131 -3.07 -34.78 6.38
CA ARG A 131 -2.52 -35.09 5.06
C ARG A 131 -1.27 -34.27 4.74
N SER A 132 -1.27 -32.97 5.03
CA SER A 132 -0.12 -32.09 4.83
C SER A 132 1.08 -32.56 5.66
N ILE A 133 0.85 -32.94 6.91
CA ILE A 133 1.91 -33.48 7.79
C ILE A 133 2.47 -34.79 7.23
N ALA A 134 1.59 -35.72 6.83
CA ALA A 134 2.00 -36.99 6.24
C ALA A 134 2.79 -36.81 4.94
N ILE A 135 2.31 -35.97 4.02
CA ILE A 135 3.02 -35.62 2.77
C ILE A 135 4.37 -34.98 3.08
N GLY A 136 4.44 -34.14 4.11
CA GLY A 136 5.65 -33.46 4.53
C GLY A 136 6.81 -34.37 4.91
N PHE A 137 6.52 -35.49 5.57
CA PHE A 137 7.53 -36.46 6.00
C PHE A 137 7.75 -37.60 5.00
N ILE A 138 6.67 -38.11 4.39
CA ILE A 138 6.72 -39.32 3.54
C ILE A 138 6.89 -38.96 2.05
N GLY A 139 6.49 -37.75 1.65
CA GLY A 139 6.44 -37.28 0.25
C GLY A 139 5.06 -37.50 -0.41
N ASP A 140 4.72 -36.69 -1.42
CA ASP A 140 3.39 -36.73 -2.06
C ASP A 140 3.17 -38.01 -2.89
N ALA A 141 4.22 -38.50 -3.55
CA ALA A 141 4.17 -39.69 -4.42
C ALA A 141 3.80 -40.98 -3.65
N THR A 142 4.14 -41.05 -2.37
CA THR A 142 3.88 -42.23 -1.53
C THR A 142 2.50 -42.20 -0.89
N VAL A 143 2.01 -41.00 -0.52
CA VAL A 143 0.70 -40.79 0.11
C VAL A 143 -0.45 -40.83 -0.91
N SER A 144 -0.26 -40.25 -2.10
CA SER A 144 -1.30 -40.23 -3.15
C SER A 144 -1.44 -41.57 -3.90
N GLY A 145 -0.35 -42.34 -3.99
CA GLY A 145 -0.28 -43.57 -4.78
C GLY A 145 -0.97 -44.80 -4.18
N LYS A 146 -1.33 -44.77 -2.90
CA LYS A 146 -1.95 -45.93 -2.23
C LYS A 146 -3.27 -45.52 -1.57
N ARG A 147 -4.41 -45.90 -2.16
CA ARG A 147 -5.72 -45.90 -1.48
C ARG A 147 -5.76 -47.02 -0.44
N THR A 148 -4.97 -46.90 0.63
CA THR A 148 -4.89 -47.90 1.71
C THR A 148 -6.09 -47.85 2.65
N GLY A 149 -6.90 -46.78 2.59
CA GLY A 149 -7.98 -46.51 3.54
C GLY A 149 -7.49 -46.13 4.93
N ARG A 150 -6.18 -45.96 5.12
CA ARG A 150 -5.57 -45.53 6.38
C ARG A 150 -5.56 -44.01 6.49
N SER A 151 -5.57 -43.50 7.72
CA SER A 151 -5.36 -42.08 7.93
C SER A 151 -3.89 -41.72 7.64
N GLY A 152 -3.63 -40.46 7.27
CA GLY A 152 -2.25 -40.02 6.97
C GLY A 152 -1.29 -40.19 8.16
N ILE A 153 -1.80 -40.11 9.39
CA ILE A 153 -0.99 -40.30 10.60
C ILE A 153 -0.65 -41.77 10.85
N ASP A 154 -1.54 -42.72 10.50
CA ASP A 154 -1.24 -44.16 10.56
C ASP A 154 -0.14 -44.55 9.55
N GLU A 155 -0.16 -43.94 8.37
CA GLU A 155 0.88 -44.12 7.36
C GLU A 155 2.21 -43.54 7.83
N LEU A 156 2.17 -42.39 8.52
CA LEU A 156 3.35 -41.80 9.15
C LEU A 156 3.92 -42.72 10.23
N GLU A 157 3.08 -43.34 11.06
CA GLU A 157 3.52 -44.29 12.08
C GLU A 157 4.21 -45.51 11.46
N LEU A 158 3.65 -46.06 10.39
CA LEU A 158 4.22 -47.21 9.70
C LEU A 158 5.53 -46.85 8.99
N TRP A 159 5.59 -45.69 8.35
CA TRP A 159 6.81 -45.15 7.75
C TRP A 159 7.88 -44.94 8.83
N TRP A 160 7.49 -44.37 9.98
CA TRP A 160 8.37 -44.12 11.10
C TRP A 160 9.01 -45.41 11.64
N LYS A 161 8.21 -46.45 11.85
CA LYS A 161 8.68 -47.79 12.27
C LYS A 161 9.69 -48.42 11.31
N SER A 162 9.72 -47.98 10.04
CA SER A 162 10.69 -48.45 9.05
C SER A 162 11.99 -47.64 9.00
N LYS A 163 12.07 -46.53 9.76
CA LYS A 163 13.20 -45.60 9.81
C LYS A 163 13.91 -45.64 11.18
N THR A 164 15.03 -44.93 11.27
CA THR A 164 15.84 -44.77 12.50
C THR A 164 15.10 -44.00 13.59
N GLU A 165 15.43 -44.23 14.87
CA GLU A 165 14.77 -43.67 16.07
C GLU A 165 15.04 -42.16 16.33
N ARG A 166 14.91 -41.29 15.34
CA ARG A 166 15.03 -39.82 15.52
C ARG A 166 13.69 -39.16 15.93
N PRO A 167 13.66 -38.03 16.62
CA PRO A 167 12.38 -37.35 16.83
C PRO A 167 11.81 -36.77 15.50
N LEU A 168 10.49 -36.56 15.47
CA LEU A 168 9.80 -35.84 14.39
C LEU A 168 9.37 -34.45 14.89
N LEU A 169 9.79 -33.39 14.22
CA LEU A 169 9.42 -32.01 14.53
C LEU A 169 8.45 -31.46 13.48
N ILE A 170 7.24 -31.12 13.92
CA ILE A 170 6.26 -30.39 13.11
C ILE A 170 6.38 -28.91 13.47
N HIS A 171 6.81 -28.09 12.52
CA HIS A 171 6.82 -26.65 12.67
C HIS A 171 5.63 -26.03 11.95
N VAL A 172 4.77 -25.36 12.70
CA VAL A 172 3.59 -24.67 12.16
C VAL A 172 3.86 -23.17 12.16
N ARG A 173 4.03 -22.59 10.98
CA ARG A 173 4.11 -21.14 10.78
C ARG A 173 2.73 -20.52 10.87
N ASP A 174 2.67 -19.33 11.47
CA ASP A 174 1.46 -18.53 11.59
C ASP A 174 0.30 -19.31 12.24
N ALA A 175 0.59 -19.98 13.35
CA ALA A 175 -0.37 -20.88 13.98
C ALA A 175 -1.67 -20.18 14.43
N GLN A 176 -1.62 -18.86 14.67
CA GLN A 176 -2.77 -18.01 14.96
C GLN A 176 -3.81 -17.94 13.83
N MET A 177 -3.41 -18.27 12.60
CA MET A 177 -4.31 -18.25 11.43
C MET A 177 -5.12 -19.54 11.30
N ILE A 178 -4.81 -20.57 12.09
CA ILE A 178 -5.51 -21.86 12.05
C ILE A 178 -6.77 -21.74 12.91
N PRO A 179 -7.93 -22.23 12.43
CA PRO A 179 -9.13 -22.31 13.26
C PRO A 179 -8.84 -23.07 14.56
N SER A 180 -9.23 -22.50 15.71
CA SER A 180 -8.90 -23.07 17.02
C SER A 180 -9.43 -24.49 17.20
N SER A 181 -10.61 -24.81 16.64
CA SER A 181 -11.16 -26.17 16.61
C SER A 181 -10.26 -27.16 15.88
N VAL A 182 -9.78 -26.80 14.69
CA VAL A 182 -8.88 -27.64 13.88
C VAL A 182 -7.55 -27.86 14.60
N LEU A 183 -6.97 -26.82 15.19
CA LEU A 183 -5.71 -26.96 15.92
C LEU A 183 -5.86 -27.83 17.18
N SER A 184 -6.94 -27.67 17.95
CA SER A 184 -7.23 -28.49 19.13
C SER A 184 -7.45 -29.96 18.76
N GLU A 185 -8.23 -30.24 17.71
CA GLU A 185 -8.44 -31.60 17.21
C GLU A 185 -7.16 -32.22 16.64
N LEU A 186 -6.32 -31.42 15.97
CA LEU A 186 -5.03 -31.87 15.46
C LEU A 186 -4.12 -32.28 16.62
N ILE A 187 -3.95 -31.42 17.63
CA ILE A 187 -3.13 -31.75 18.81
C ILE A 187 -3.67 -32.97 19.53
N PHE A 188 -4.98 -33.07 19.71
CA PHE A 188 -5.60 -34.27 20.27
C PHE A 188 -5.28 -35.52 19.44
N THR A 189 -5.44 -35.46 18.11
CA THR A 189 -5.11 -36.57 17.22
C THR A 189 -3.64 -36.98 17.37
N LEU A 190 -2.70 -36.02 17.38
CA LEU A 190 -1.27 -36.33 17.56
C LEU A 190 -0.97 -36.97 18.92
N THR A 191 -1.69 -36.62 19.99
CA THR A 191 -1.52 -37.26 21.32
C THR A 191 -1.93 -38.73 21.35
N LEU A 192 -2.79 -39.17 20.43
CA LEU A 192 -3.24 -40.56 20.33
C LEU A 192 -2.20 -41.50 19.69
N HIS A 193 -1.08 -40.97 19.16
CA HIS A 193 -0.02 -41.73 18.52
C HIS A 193 1.30 -41.71 19.32
N PRO A 194 1.35 -42.29 20.54
CA PRO A 194 2.54 -42.28 21.40
C PRO A 194 3.70 -43.11 20.84
N ALA A 195 3.46 -43.95 19.83
CA ALA A 195 4.48 -44.75 19.17
C ALA A 195 5.44 -43.91 18.30
N ILE A 196 5.09 -42.65 18.01
CA ILE A 196 5.90 -41.73 17.21
C ILE A 196 6.40 -40.61 18.13
N PRO A 197 7.71 -40.30 18.14
CA PRO A 197 8.28 -39.21 18.94
C PRO A 197 7.99 -37.83 18.31
N LEU A 198 6.72 -37.46 18.24
CA LEU A 198 6.24 -36.20 17.66
C LEU A 198 6.49 -35.01 18.60
N ARG A 199 6.86 -33.88 18.00
CA ARG A 199 7.08 -32.60 18.69
C ARG A 199 6.49 -31.51 17.84
N VAL A 200 5.77 -30.58 18.46
CA VAL A 200 5.09 -29.51 17.72
C VAL A 200 5.66 -28.17 18.13
N LEU A 201 6.13 -27.40 17.16
CA LEU A 201 6.59 -26.03 17.33
C LEU A 201 5.60 -25.10 16.64
N LEU A 202 4.90 -24.28 17.41
CA LEU A 202 3.90 -23.32 16.95
C LEU A 202 4.52 -21.93 16.92
N SER A 203 4.68 -21.34 15.73
CA SER A 203 5.14 -19.97 15.60
C SER A 203 3.96 -19.00 15.59
N VAL A 204 4.02 -18.02 16.50
CA VAL A 204 2.95 -17.03 16.70
C VAL A 204 3.53 -15.63 16.91
N PRO A 205 2.83 -14.56 16.51
CA PRO A 205 3.23 -13.18 16.81
C PRO A 205 3.19 -12.88 18.31
N SER A 206 2.12 -13.32 18.99
CA SER A 206 1.93 -13.11 20.41
C SER A 206 1.48 -14.39 21.09
N SER A 207 2.29 -14.88 22.02
CA SER A 207 1.97 -16.06 22.82
C SER A 207 0.74 -15.81 23.70
N ALA A 208 0.59 -14.61 24.28
CA ALA A 208 -0.55 -14.28 25.14
C ALA A 208 -1.88 -14.26 24.38
N VAL A 209 -1.92 -13.60 23.21
CA VAL A 209 -3.13 -13.53 22.36
C VAL A 209 -3.46 -14.89 21.77
N PHE A 210 -2.44 -15.65 21.37
CA PHE A 210 -2.64 -16.99 20.86
C PHE A 210 -3.22 -17.93 21.94
N LEU A 211 -2.64 -17.96 23.14
CA LEU A 211 -3.11 -18.84 24.22
C LEU A 211 -4.49 -18.46 24.75
N SER A 212 -4.91 -17.19 24.64
CA SER A 212 -6.27 -16.78 25.01
C SER A 212 -7.34 -17.18 23.98
N THR A 213 -6.94 -17.37 22.73
CA THR A 213 -7.84 -17.77 21.62
C THR A 213 -7.78 -19.26 21.32
N TRP A 214 -6.72 -19.94 21.74
CA TRP A 214 -6.61 -21.38 21.60
C TRP A 214 -7.60 -22.08 22.55
N GLY A 215 -8.48 -22.90 21.98
CA GLY A 215 -9.59 -23.55 22.68
C GLY A 215 -9.17 -24.57 23.74
N HIS A 216 -10.13 -25.28 24.33
CA HIS A 216 -9.91 -26.26 25.41
C HIS A 216 -8.90 -27.35 25.01
N ILE A 217 -7.64 -27.20 25.43
CA ILE A 217 -6.64 -28.26 25.44
C ILE A 217 -6.74 -28.96 26.78
N GLU A 218 -6.77 -30.28 26.79
CA GLU A 218 -6.63 -31.03 28.04
C GLU A 218 -5.18 -30.88 28.55
N PRO A 219 -4.94 -30.18 29.68
CA PRO A 219 -3.57 -29.90 30.14
C PRO A 219 -2.80 -31.17 30.54
N SER A 220 -3.51 -32.28 30.73
CA SER A 220 -2.95 -33.59 31.05
C SER A 220 -2.24 -34.24 29.84
N ALA A 221 -2.64 -33.90 28.62
CA ALA A 221 -2.23 -34.55 27.37
C ALA A 221 -1.07 -33.82 26.65
N VAL A 222 -0.80 -32.57 27.02
CA VAL A 222 0.20 -31.72 26.36
C VAL A 222 1.23 -31.23 27.38
N ASP A 223 2.51 -31.29 27.01
CA ASP A 223 3.59 -30.62 27.74
C ASP A 223 3.97 -29.34 26.98
N MET A 224 3.49 -28.21 27.48
CA MET A 224 3.61 -26.92 26.79
C MET A 224 4.80 -26.11 27.31
N CYS A 225 5.63 -25.61 26.39
CA CYS A 225 6.72 -24.68 26.68
C CYS A 225 6.57 -23.40 25.86
N ILE A 226 6.76 -22.23 26.46
CA ILE A 226 6.78 -20.96 25.72
C ILE A 226 8.24 -20.57 25.48
N LEU A 227 8.64 -20.58 24.21
CA LEU A 227 9.96 -20.16 23.78
C LEU A 227 9.93 -18.67 23.48
N GLN A 228 10.51 -17.88 24.39
CA GLN A 228 10.67 -16.44 24.18
C GLN A 228 11.89 -16.19 23.29
N ALA A 229 11.65 -15.62 22.12
CA ALA A 229 12.70 -15.04 21.30
C ALA A 229 12.78 -13.54 21.54
N GLY A 230 13.99 -12.96 21.49
CA GLY A 230 14.16 -11.50 21.41
C GLY A 230 14.28 -10.75 22.73
N ARG A 231 14.00 -11.33 23.90
CA ARG A 231 14.41 -10.73 25.19
C ARG A 231 15.87 -11.07 25.49
N ILE A 232 16.78 -10.56 24.68
CA ILE A 232 18.19 -10.49 25.06
C ILE A 232 18.21 -9.73 26.39
N LYS A 233 18.72 -10.36 27.45
CA LYS A 233 18.68 -9.84 28.84
C LYS A 233 19.37 -8.47 29.02
N LYS A 234 19.86 -7.81 27.96
CA LYS A 234 20.51 -6.50 27.93
C LYS A 234 20.22 -5.72 26.62
N LYS A 235 19.14 -4.93 26.60
CA LYS A 235 19.00 -3.58 25.98
C LYS A 235 19.54 -3.28 24.55
N ALA A 236 19.28 -4.12 23.55
CA ALA A 236 19.28 -3.62 22.18
C ALA A 236 18.22 -4.36 21.38
N GLY A 237 17.11 -3.67 21.07
CA GLY A 237 16.12 -4.14 20.11
C GLY A 237 16.72 -4.28 18.71
N GLY A 238 15.94 -4.82 17.77
CA GLY A 238 16.37 -4.86 16.37
C GLY A 238 16.52 -3.45 15.81
N VAL A 239 15.63 -2.53 16.22
CA VAL A 239 15.70 -1.12 15.86
C VAL A 239 16.95 -0.44 16.42
N ASP A 240 17.30 -0.70 17.69
CA ASP A 240 18.55 -0.21 18.29
C ASP A 240 19.80 -0.66 17.50
N ALA A 241 19.82 -1.92 17.05
CA ALA A 241 20.94 -2.44 16.27
C ALA A 241 21.11 -1.69 14.93
N ILE A 242 19.99 -1.37 14.29
CA ILE A 242 19.96 -0.58 13.04
C ILE A 242 20.37 0.88 13.32
N ILE A 243 19.85 1.51 14.37
CA ILE A 243 20.20 2.89 14.74
C ILE A 243 21.70 3.01 15.02
N ARG A 244 22.30 2.03 15.71
CA ARG A 244 23.75 2.01 15.97
C ARG A 244 24.58 1.87 14.70
N ALA A 245 24.04 1.34 13.60
CA ALA A 245 24.73 1.30 12.32
C ALA A 245 25.05 2.72 11.81
N PHE A 246 24.17 3.70 12.10
CA PHE A 246 24.40 5.10 11.76
C PHE A 246 25.56 5.75 12.51
N GLU A 247 25.99 5.20 13.65
CA GLU A 247 27.21 5.68 14.32
C GLU A 247 28.45 5.50 13.43
N ARG A 248 28.45 4.47 12.58
CA ARG A 248 29.55 4.12 11.67
C ARG A 248 29.32 4.59 10.24
N ALA A 249 28.07 4.83 9.86
CA ALA A 249 27.70 5.31 8.53
C ALA A 249 28.09 6.79 8.32
N PRO A 250 28.30 7.21 7.05
CA PRO A 250 28.64 8.60 6.72
C PRO A 250 27.49 9.58 6.97
N LEU A 251 26.24 9.15 6.76
CA LEU A 251 25.05 9.91 7.17
C LEU A 251 24.67 9.55 8.60
N LYS A 252 24.09 10.52 9.32
CA LYS A 252 23.63 10.35 10.70
C LYS A 252 22.11 10.42 10.76
N ILE A 253 21.54 9.84 11.80
CA ILE A 253 20.11 9.95 12.09
C ILE A 253 19.89 11.08 13.09
N SER A 254 18.83 11.86 12.93
CA SER A 254 18.40 12.82 13.94
C SER A 254 17.79 12.13 15.16
N ASP A 255 17.94 12.72 16.34
CA ASP A 255 17.38 12.18 17.59
C ASP A 255 15.86 12.02 17.50
N ASN A 256 15.16 12.99 16.90
CA ASN A 256 13.71 12.91 16.69
C ASN A 256 13.29 11.70 15.85
N LEU A 257 14.03 11.41 14.77
CA LEU A 257 13.74 10.25 13.92
C LEU A 257 14.09 8.94 14.63
N ALA A 258 15.16 8.91 15.43
CA ALA A 258 15.50 7.76 16.25
C ALA A 258 14.43 7.46 17.31
N ASP A 259 13.96 8.49 18.01
CA ASP A 259 12.88 8.38 19.01
C ASP A 259 11.56 7.93 18.36
N GLU A 260 11.22 8.44 17.18
CA GLU A 260 10.04 8.00 16.42
C GLU A 260 10.15 6.52 16.02
N LEU A 261 11.32 6.06 15.56
CA LEU A 261 11.51 4.64 15.21
C LEU A 261 11.39 3.72 16.43
N LEU A 262 11.90 4.14 17.59
CA LEU A 262 11.80 3.38 18.83
C LEU A 262 10.37 3.34 19.36
N THR A 263 9.64 4.45 19.29
CA THR A 263 8.22 4.50 19.69
C THR A 263 7.33 3.70 18.74
N GLN A 264 7.63 3.68 17.44
CA GLN A 264 6.93 2.84 16.47
C GLN A 264 7.20 1.35 16.66
N GLU A 265 8.39 0.93 17.14
CA GLU A 265 8.67 -0.47 17.48
C GLU A 265 7.68 -1.02 18.52
N ASP A 266 7.30 -0.17 19.49
CA ASP A 266 6.36 -0.54 20.56
C ASP A 266 4.89 -0.52 20.09
N GLN A 267 4.55 0.30 19.08
CA GLN A 267 3.17 0.52 18.62
C GLN A 267 2.77 -0.35 17.42
N LEU A 268 3.71 -0.65 16.52
CA LEU A 268 3.46 -1.32 15.25
C LEU A 268 4.12 -2.70 15.23
N ASP A 269 3.34 -3.74 14.94
CA ASP A 269 3.77 -5.16 14.84
C ASP A 269 4.84 -5.44 13.74
N GLY A 270 5.39 -4.41 13.10
CA GLY A 270 6.38 -4.52 12.03
C GLY A 270 7.85 -4.60 12.50
N GLY A 271 8.13 -4.22 13.76
CA GLY A 271 9.44 -4.35 14.39
C GLY A 271 10.62 -3.82 13.55
N PRO A 272 11.78 -4.49 13.54
CA PRO A 272 12.99 -4.01 12.85
C PRO A 272 12.86 -3.95 11.32
N ALA A 273 12.01 -4.78 10.73
CA ALA A 273 11.78 -4.77 9.28
C ALA A 273 11.03 -3.51 8.85
N ALA A 274 10.03 -3.07 9.64
CA ALA A 274 9.35 -1.81 9.41
C ALA A 274 10.31 -0.63 9.57
N ALA A 275 11.10 -0.59 10.65
CA ALA A 275 12.10 0.46 10.86
C ALA A 275 13.13 0.53 9.71
N LEU A 276 13.59 -0.63 9.20
CA LEU A 276 14.45 -0.68 8.01
C LEU A 276 13.79 -0.07 6.78
N LYS A 277 12.51 -0.39 6.53
CA LYS A 277 11.74 0.21 5.43
C LYS A 277 11.63 1.73 5.58
N THR A 278 11.38 2.22 6.80
CA THR A 278 11.30 3.64 7.14
C THR A 278 12.61 4.37 6.88
N LEU A 279 13.72 3.78 7.30
CA LEU A 279 15.06 4.33 7.06
C LEU A 279 15.45 4.32 5.59
N LYS A 280 15.08 3.28 4.83
CA LYS A 280 15.30 3.22 3.38
C LYS A 280 14.54 4.34 2.66
N TRP A 281 13.30 4.59 3.06
CA TRP A 281 12.52 5.69 2.51
C TRP A 281 13.13 7.05 2.88
N ALA A 282 13.47 7.27 4.15
CA ALA A 282 14.10 8.51 4.61
C ALA A 282 15.45 8.78 3.92
N LEU A 283 16.23 7.74 3.63
CA LEU A 283 17.45 7.83 2.84
C LEU A 283 17.19 8.23 1.39
N LEU A 284 16.17 7.65 0.77
CA LEU A 284 15.77 7.98 -0.59
C LEU A 284 15.28 9.43 -0.68
N ASP A 285 14.44 9.84 0.26
CA ASP A 285 13.95 11.22 0.40
C ASP A 285 15.12 12.20 0.56
N PHE A 286 16.06 11.89 1.46
CA PHE A 286 17.29 12.69 1.61
C PHE A 286 18.14 12.75 0.33
N TYR A 287 18.20 11.67 -0.43
CA TYR A 287 18.96 11.61 -1.68
C TYR A 287 18.32 12.46 -2.79
N VAL A 288 16.99 12.53 -2.83
CA VAL A 288 16.25 13.23 -3.89
C VAL A 288 16.05 14.71 -3.53
N ASP A 289 15.47 14.97 -2.36
CA ASP A 289 14.95 16.28 -1.94
C ASP A 289 15.72 16.86 -0.74
N GLY A 290 16.70 16.13 -0.21
CA GLY A 290 17.46 16.56 0.96
C GLY A 290 18.28 17.84 0.72
N PRO A 291 18.65 18.56 1.80
CA PRO A 291 19.41 19.80 1.70
C PRO A 291 20.72 19.66 0.90
N LEU A 292 21.37 18.51 1.01
CA LEU A 292 22.60 18.21 0.29
C LEU A 292 22.34 17.95 -1.20
N ALA A 293 21.27 17.23 -1.54
CA ALA A 293 20.85 16.98 -2.93
C ALA A 293 20.55 18.30 -3.65
N VAL A 294 19.80 19.19 -3.00
CA VAL A 294 19.51 20.54 -3.52
C VAL A 294 20.79 21.35 -3.74
N ILE A 295 21.77 21.26 -2.83
CA ILE A 295 23.07 21.95 -3.00
C ILE A 295 23.86 21.39 -4.17
N ILE A 296 23.83 20.07 -4.39
CA ILE A 296 24.53 19.40 -5.50
C ILE A 296 23.89 19.78 -6.84
N GLN A 297 22.57 19.73 -6.94
CA GLN A 297 21.83 20.09 -8.15
C GLN A 297 22.04 21.56 -8.53
N ASN A 298 22.18 22.46 -7.55
CA ASN A 298 22.40 23.90 -7.76
C ASN A 298 23.91 24.29 -7.78
N ALA A 299 24.82 23.33 -7.87
CA ALA A 299 26.27 23.57 -7.86
C ALA A 299 26.81 23.93 -9.24
N ASP A 300 26.39 25.08 -9.78
CA ASP A 300 26.78 25.53 -11.13
C ASP A 300 28.21 26.08 -11.24
N THR A 301 28.85 26.35 -10.09
CA THR A 301 30.18 26.98 -10.02
C THR A 301 31.24 25.97 -9.60
N ALA A 302 32.37 25.97 -10.32
CA ALA A 302 33.50 25.07 -10.03
C ALA A 302 34.04 25.20 -8.59
N GLU A 303 33.92 26.38 -7.98
CA GLU A 303 34.28 26.59 -6.57
C GLU A 303 33.34 25.86 -5.60
N LYS A 304 32.02 25.87 -5.85
CA LYS A 304 31.04 25.14 -5.05
C LYS A 304 31.26 23.64 -5.18
N GLN A 305 31.46 23.15 -6.41
CA GLN A 305 31.77 21.74 -6.65
C GLN A 305 33.05 21.30 -5.94
N ARG A 306 34.13 22.11 -5.97
CA ARG A 306 35.37 21.82 -5.21
C ARG A 306 35.15 21.72 -3.70
N LYS A 307 34.32 22.60 -3.13
CA LYS A 307 33.99 22.56 -1.70
C LYS A 307 33.18 21.31 -1.34
N ILE A 308 32.22 20.92 -2.18
CA ILE A 308 31.44 19.68 -1.99
C ILE A 308 32.35 18.45 -2.11
N LEU A 309 33.26 18.43 -3.09
CA LEU A 309 34.25 17.35 -3.23
C LEU A 309 35.18 17.25 -2.01
N GLN A 310 35.60 18.37 -1.43
CA GLN A 310 36.39 18.37 -0.20
C GLN A 310 35.59 17.81 0.98
N LEU A 311 34.32 18.19 1.10
CA LEU A 311 33.42 17.65 2.12
C LEU A 311 33.28 16.13 1.99
N PHE A 312 33.02 15.62 0.78
CA PHE A 312 32.93 14.18 0.54
C PHE A 312 34.23 13.43 0.82
N LYS A 313 35.39 14.03 0.52
CA LYS A 313 36.69 13.44 0.89
C LYS A 313 36.88 13.37 2.41
N ILE A 314 36.45 14.37 3.16
CA ILE A 314 36.50 14.37 4.63
C ILE A 314 35.58 13.28 5.19
N ILE A 315 34.36 13.18 4.68
CA ILE A 315 33.39 12.15 5.08
C ILE A 315 33.91 10.74 4.79
N ARG A 316 34.48 10.54 3.60
CA ARG A 316 35.09 9.25 3.20
C ARG A 316 36.28 8.86 4.08
N ALA A 317 37.09 9.84 4.49
CA ALA A 317 38.25 9.59 5.34
C ALA A 317 37.87 9.17 6.77
N ASN A 318 36.75 9.69 7.30
CA ASN A 318 36.26 9.34 8.64
C ASN A 318 34.71 9.38 8.70
N PRO A 319 34.02 8.29 8.31
CA PRO A 319 32.56 8.27 8.24
C PRO A 319 31.91 8.33 9.63
N ALA A 320 32.57 7.81 10.67
CA ALA A 320 32.01 7.76 12.01
C ALA A 320 31.94 9.14 12.67
N LYS A 321 32.98 9.96 12.53
CA LYS A 321 33.07 11.32 13.09
C LYS A 321 33.80 12.23 12.10
N PRO A 322 33.11 12.69 11.04
CA PRO A 322 33.76 13.53 10.06
C PRO A 322 34.13 14.87 10.72
N ASP A 323 35.36 15.34 10.49
CA ASP A 323 35.88 16.60 11.04
C ASP A 323 35.31 17.79 10.25
N VAL A 324 34.02 18.06 10.48
CA VAL A 324 33.25 19.06 9.74
C VAL A 324 32.65 20.07 10.73
N PRO A 325 32.63 21.38 10.37
CA PRO A 325 31.95 22.38 11.16
C PRO A 325 30.51 22.00 11.51
N GLU A 326 30.02 22.40 12.68
CA GLU A 326 28.64 22.09 13.13
C GLU A 326 27.58 22.61 12.14
N SER A 327 27.88 23.72 11.46
CA SER A 327 27.05 24.30 10.39
C SER A 327 26.97 23.44 9.12
N VAL A 328 27.61 22.28 9.07
CA VAL A 328 27.52 21.34 7.93
C VAL A 328 27.00 19.99 8.41
N LYS A 329 27.03 19.70 9.71
CA LYS A 329 26.51 18.45 10.28
C LYS A 329 25.03 18.27 9.99
N TYR A 330 24.23 19.36 10.01
CA TYR A 330 22.81 19.27 9.67
C TYR A 330 22.56 18.84 8.22
N LEU A 331 23.50 19.07 7.30
CA LEU A 331 23.40 18.62 5.90
C LEU A 331 23.59 17.11 5.74
N LEU A 332 24.10 16.42 6.78
CA LEU A 332 24.37 14.99 6.78
C LEU A 332 23.43 14.21 7.71
N ASN A 333 22.47 14.91 8.32
CA ASN A 333 21.51 14.31 9.24
C ASN A 333 20.21 13.99 8.51
N LEU A 334 19.76 12.75 8.63
CA LEU A 334 18.43 12.31 8.26
C LEU A 334 17.43 12.82 9.28
N THR A 335 16.55 13.69 8.83
CA THR A 335 15.50 14.31 9.62
C THR A 335 14.17 13.60 9.44
N LEU A 336 13.29 13.72 10.43
CA LEU A 336 11.91 13.26 10.31
C LEU A 336 11.19 14.12 9.26
N HIS A 337 10.74 13.51 8.17
CA HIS A 337 9.95 14.17 7.15
C HIS A 337 8.46 14.14 7.54
N ASP A 338 7.72 15.24 7.32
CA ASP A 338 6.30 15.36 7.71
C ASP A 338 5.42 14.29 7.05
N ASN A 339 5.73 13.96 5.79
CA ASN A 339 5.06 12.90 5.02
C ASN A 339 5.42 11.46 5.42
N LEU A 340 6.29 11.22 6.42
CA LEU A 340 6.70 9.86 6.77
C LEU A 340 5.49 9.00 7.14
N LEU A 341 4.61 9.53 8.00
CA LEU A 341 3.41 8.82 8.44
C LEU A 341 2.45 8.54 7.28
N SER A 342 2.28 9.48 6.35
CA SER A 342 1.37 9.32 5.21
C SER A 342 1.86 8.30 4.19
N VAL A 343 3.18 8.10 4.07
CA VAL A 343 3.78 7.07 3.20
C VAL A 343 3.74 5.68 3.84
N HIS A 344 3.99 5.60 5.15
CA HIS A 344 4.06 4.31 5.85
C HIS A 344 2.70 3.74 6.23
N ASP A 345 1.79 4.59 6.71
CA ASP A 345 0.41 4.26 7.03
C ASP A 345 -0.51 5.22 6.28
N PRO A 346 -0.60 5.07 4.94
CA PRO A 346 -1.55 5.87 4.19
C PRO A 346 -2.94 5.59 4.75
N SER A 347 -3.75 6.64 4.90
CA SER A 347 -5.17 6.51 5.21
C SER A 347 -5.97 6.55 3.91
N PRO A 348 -5.90 5.53 3.02
CA PRO A 348 -6.39 5.64 1.64
C PRO A 348 -7.86 6.03 1.58
N ARG A 349 -8.66 5.56 2.54
CA ARG A 349 -10.07 5.93 2.68
C ARG A 349 -10.24 7.42 2.98
N LEU A 350 -9.49 7.98 3.93
CA LEU A 350 -9.58 9.41 4.25
C LEU A 350 -9.02 10.25 3.11
N SER A 351 -7.89 9.86 2.52
CA SER A 351 -7.32 10.53 1.36
C SER A 351 -8.31 10.58 0.19
N PHE A 352 -9.03 9.49 -0.06
CA PHE A 352 -10.04 9.43 -1.12
C PHE A 352 -11.25 10.33 -0.83
N LEU A 353 -11.77 10.31 0.40
CA LEU A 353 -12.88 11.18 0.80
C LEU A 353 -12.48 12.66 0.80
N HIS A 354 -11.25 12.96 1.19
CA HIS A 354 -10.69 14.30 1.12
C HIS A 354 -10.54 14.75 -0.33
N ALA A 355 -10.06 13.87 -1.22
CA ALA A 355 -9.97 14.15 -2.64
C ALA A 355 -11.33 14.42 -3.29
N LEU A 356 -12.36 13.67 -2.93
CA LEU A 356 -13.73 13.93 -3.39
C LEU A 356 -14.34 15.21 -2.79
N SER A 357 -13.94 15.59 -1.58
CA SER A 357 -14.41 16.84 -0.94
C SER A 357 -13.74 18.08 -1.55
N ASN A 358 -12.45 17.96 -1.88
CA ASN A 358 -11.59 19.05 -2.34
C ASN A 358 -10.92 18.70 -3.69
N PRO A 359 -11.70 18.42 -4.76
CA PRO A 359 -11.13 18.00 -6.04
C PRO A 359 -10.27 19.09 -6.70
N GLU A 360 -10.49 20.35 -6.35
CA GLU A 360 -9.74 21.51 -6.86
C GLU A 360 -8.24 21.45 -6.52
N GLN A 361 -7.87 20.83 -5.40
CA GLN A 361 -6.46 20.64 -5.02
C GLN A 361 -5.69 19.75 -6.01
N PHE A 362 -6.41 18.93 -6.78
CA PHE A 362 -5.81 18.06 -7.80
C PHE A 362 -5.73 18.75 -9.17
N VAL A 363 -6.56 19.78 -9.42
CA VAL A 363 -6.52 20.54 -10.69
C VAL A 363 -5.26 21.38 -10.77
N SER A 364 -4.88 22.05 -9.67
CA SER A 364 -3.65 22.83 -9.61
C SER A 364 -2.40 21.99 -9.87
N LEU A 365 -2.43 20.68 -9.57
CA LEU A 365 -1.34 19.75 -9.90
C LEU A 365 -1.24 19.51 -11.41
N PHE A 366 -2.37 19.31 -12.10
CA PHE A 366 -2.38 19.12 -13.56
C PHE A 366 -2.03 20.40 -14.30
N ASP A 367 -2.45 21.57 -13.81
CA ASP A 367 -2.09 22.86 -14.40
C ASP A 367 -0.62 23.23 -14.15
N ALA A 368 -0.07 22.88 -12.99
CA ALA A 368 1.37 23.04 -12.73
C ALA A 368 2.21 22.10 -13.62
N TYR A 369 1.73 20.89 -13.88
CA TYR A 369 2.42 19.90 -14.73
C TYR A 369 2.32 20.23 -16.24
N ASN A 370 1.21 20.81 -16.69
CA ASN A 370 1.00 21.19 -18.09
C ASN A 370 1.40 22.65 -18.40
N GLY A 371 1.69 23.47 -17.38
CA GLY A 371 1.78 24.94 -17.49
C GLY A 371 3.05 25.62 -16.98
N GLN A 372 4.13 24.91 -16.62
CA GLN A 372 5.41 25.54 -16.25
C GLN A 372 6.54 25.07 -17.17
N SER A 373 7.40 25.89 -17.80
CA SER A 373 7.74 27.32 -17.64
C SER A 373 7.59 27.83 -16.21
N LEU A 374 8.49 27.33 -15.37
CA LEU A 374 8.77 27.75 -14.01
C LEU A 374 8.63 29.27 -13.81
N SER A 375 7.58 29.70 -13.11
CA SER A 375 7.71 30.84 -12.20
C SER A 375 7.90 30.27 -10.80
N THR A 376 9.11 30.49 -10.28
CA THR A 376 9.52 30.28 -8.90
C THR A 376 8.52 30.89 -7.93
N ASP A 377 7.72 30.04 -7.28
CA ASP A 377 7.35 30.11 -5.86
C ASP A 377 6.15 29.17 -5.59
N ALA A 378 6.42 27.86 -5.57
CA ALA A 378 5.60 26.88 -4.86
C ALA A 378 6.51 25.70 -4.53
N ARG A 379 6.91 25.61 -3.25
CA ARG A 379 7.49 24.39 -2.68
C ARG A 379 6.38 23.35 -2.55
N ASP A 380 6.78 22.09 -2.66
CA ASP A 380 5.98 20.86 -2.61
C ASP A 380 5.38 20.48 -3.95
N ILE A 381 6.09 19.64 -4.74
CA ILE A 381 5.61 18.47 -5.50
C ILE A 381 6.83 17.73 -6.09
N ALA A 382 6.78 16.39 -6.01
CA ALA A 382 7.74 15.36 -6.42
C ALA A 382 8.49 15.55 -7.77
N PRO A 383 9.64 14.88 -7.96
CA PRO A 383 10.47 15.04 -9.16
C PRO A 383 9.84 14.37 -10.41
N GLY A 384 9.53 15.18 -11.42
CA GLY A 384 9.28 14.72 -12.79
C GLY A 384 10.57 14.57 -13.60
N PRO A 385 10.59 13.71 -14.64
CA PRO A 385 11.77 13.46 -15.47
C PRO A 385 12.08 14.64 -16.42
N SER A 386 13.37 14.83 -16.68
CA SER A 386 13.98 16.03 -17.28
C SER A 386 13.47 16.47 -18.68
N GLU A 387 13.37 17.80 -18.86
CA GLU A 387 13.04 18.57 -20.09
C GLU A 387 14.07 18.49 -21.25
N ARG A 388 14.80 17.38 -21.46
CA ARG A 388 15.83 17.32 -22.53
C ARG A 388 15.33 16.82 -23.90
N ALA A 389 14.03 16.50 -24.03
CA ALA A 389 13.49 15.84 -25.24
C ALA A 389 12.85 16.77 -26.30
N GLU A 390 12.60 18.06 -26.02
CA GLU A 390 11.79 18.89 -26.95
C GLU A 390 12.54 19.65 -28.04
N LYS A 391 13.88 19.67 -28.06
CA LYS A 391 14.64 20.48 -29.03
C LYS A 391 15.22 19.75 -30.25
N GLN A 392 14.94 18.46 -30.46
CA GLN A 392 15.48 17.71 -31.61
C GLN A 392 14.43 17.19 -32.62
N SER A 393 13.14 17.44 -32.43
CA SER A 393 12.09 16.96 -33.34
C SER A 393 11.78 17.90 -34.52
N ALA A 394 12.47 19.04 -34.65
CA ALA A 394 12.13 20.08 -35.63
C ALA A 394 12.74 19.91 -37.04
N GLU A 395 13.65 18.97 -37.30
CA GLU A 395 14.41 18.98 -38.58
C GLU A 395 14.32 17.72 -39.46
N ARG A 396 13.55 16.68 -39.10
CA ARG A 396 13.40 15.50 -39.97
C ARG A 396 11.97 14.95 -40.04
N SER A 397 11.09 15.62 -40.78
CA SER A 397 9.87 14.98 -41.30
C SER A 397 9.44 15.54 -42.66
N ASN A 398 10.25 15.28 -43.69
CA ASN A 398 9.76 15.39 -45.08
C ASN A 398 9.13 14.05 -45.49
N LYS A 399 7.86 14.12 -45.92
CA LYS A 399 7.03 13.08 -46.58
C LYS A 399 6.34 12.04 -45.69
N ARG A 400 5.31 12.47 -44.96
CA ARG A 400 4.06 11.69 -44.74
C ARG A 400 2.87 12.63 -44.93
N PRO A 401 1.73 12.18 -45.49
CA PRO A 401 0.54 13.01 -45.59
C PRO A 401 0.03 13.29 -44.17
N ARG A 402 0.17 14.54 -43.77
CA ARG A 402 -0.28 15.10 -42.51
C ARG A 402 -1.81 15.08 -42.50
N LEU A 403 -2.40 14.11 -41.81
CA LEU A 403 -3.73 14.29 -41.23
C LEU A 403 -3.56 15.35 -40.14
N GLU A 404 -4.00 16.57 -40.43
CA GLU A 404 -4.04 17.67 -39.47
C GLU A 404 -5.00 17.29 -38.34
N ALA A 405 -4.43 16.83 -37.22
CA ALA A 405 -5.13 16.86 -35.95
C ALA A 405 -5.39 18.34 -35.58
N PRO A 406 -6.63 18.73 -35.25
CA PRO A 406 -6.95 20.11 -34.92
C PRO A 406 -6.28 20.50 -33.59
N ARG A 407 -5.29 21.39 -33.66
CA ARG A 407 -4.63 22.01 -32.49
C ARG A 407 -5.50 23.13 -31.86
N LYS A 408 -6.77 22.83 -31.56
CA LYS A 408 -7.72 23.84 -31.01
C LYS A 408 -8.36 23.49 -29.66
N ASP A 409 -7.97 22.41 -28.99
CA ASP A 409 -8.78 21.85 -27.89
C ASP A 409 -8.07 21.71 -26.53
N GLU A 410 -6.92 22.35 -26.25
CA GLU A 410 -6.34 22.26 -24.89
C GLU A 410 -7.06 23.16 -23.88
N SER A 411 -7.39 24.40 -24.26
CA SER A 411 -8.16 25.31 -23.39
C SER A 411 -9.62 24.88 -23.23
N VAL A 412 -10.20 24.21 -24.24
CA VAL A 412 -11.57 23.65 -24.16
C VAL A 412 -11.61 22.46 -23.19
N ARG A 413 -10.59 21.59 -23.23
CA ARG A 413 -10.48 20.44 -22.32
C ARG A 413 -10.27 20.82 -20.85
N GLN A 414 -9.55 21.90 -20.57
CA GLN A 414 -9.36 22.39 -19.19
C GLN A 414 -10.66 22.95 -18.59
N VAL A 415 -11.44 23.69 -19.37
CA VAL A 415 -12.74 24.21 -18.94
C VAL A 415 -13.72 23.06 -18.68
N ASP A 416 -13.73 22.04 -19.55
CA ASP A 416 -14.55 20.84 -19.36
C ASP A 416 -14.16 20.07 -18.08
N LEU A 417 -12.85 19.94 -17.78
CA LEU A 417 -12.37 19.21 -16.60
C LEU A 417 -12.74 19.92 -15.29
N ALA A 418 -12.57 21.25 -15.23
CA ALA A 418 -12.94 22.02 -14.05
C ALA A 418 -14.45 21.93 -13.77
N GLU A 419 -15.27 21.96 -14.81
CA GLU A 419 -16.73 21.80 -14.72
C GLU A 419 -17.13 20.38 -14.27
N GLU A 420 -16.47 19.34 -14.79
CA GLU A 420 -16.66 17.95 -14.35
C GLU A 420 -16.31 17.76 -12.87
N LEU A 421 -15.23 18.37 -12.39
CA LEU A 421 -14.83 18.29 -10.99
C LEU A 421 -15.75 19.08 -10.06
N LYS A 422 -16.30 20.21 -10.52
CA LYS A 422 -17.36 20.92 -9.80
C LYS A 422 -18.59 20.02 -9.65
N ARG A 423 -19.03 19.36 -10.74
CA ARG A 423 -20.15 18.40 -10.70
C ARG A 423 -19.88 17.23 -9.75
N LEU A 424 -18.66 16.68 -9.76
CA LEU A 424 -18.23 15.62 -8.84
C LEU A 424 -18.30 16.08 -7.37
N LYS A 425 -17.84 17.30 -7.08
CA LYS A 425 -17.88 17.91 -5.75
C LYS A 425 -19.32 18.06 -5.24
N VAL A 426 -20.23 18.51 -6.10
CA VAL A 426 -21.66 18.67 -5.75
C VAL A 426 -22.28 17.29 -5.48
N LEU A 427 -22.09 16.32 -6.37
CA LEU A 427 -22.62 14.95 -6.19
C LEU A 427 -22.13 14.32 -4.89
N PHE A 428 -20.83 14.47 -4.60
CA PHE A 428 -20.26 13.98 -3.36
C PHE A 428 -20.73 14.77 -2.13
N GLY A 429 -20.96 16.08 -2.27
CA GLY A 429 -21.54 16.94 -1.22
C GLY A 429 -22.93 16.50 -0.79
N ILE A 430 -23.83 16.33 -1.77
CA ILE A 430 -25.19 15.81 -1.54
C ILE A 430 -25.12 14.40 -0.95
N TRP A 431 -24.27 13.54 -1.53
CA TRP A 431 -24.02 12.22 -0.97
C TRP A 431 -23.53 12.32 0.47
N LYS A 432 -22.67 13.25 0.84
CA LYS A 432 -22.13 13.40 2.19
C LYS A 432 -23.21 13.80 3.18
N GLU A 433 -24.08 14.74 2.82
CA GLU A 433 -25.14 15.30 3.68
C GLU A 433 -26.35 14.36 3.86
N ALA A 434 -26.59 13.46 2.91
CA ALA A 434 -27.75 12.58 2.96
C ALA A 434 -27.78 11.62 4.19
N GLY A 435 -28.90 10.94 4.41
CA GLY A 435 -29.02 9.92 5.45
C GLY A 435 -28.20 8.64 5.18
N LYS A 436 -28.31 7.64 6.07
CA LYS A 436 -27.67 6.32 5.88
C LYS A 436 -28.15 5.59 4.61
N SER A 437 -29.41 5.82 4.23
CA SER A 437 -30.01 5.37 2.98
C SER A 437 -30.39 6.57 2.13
N VAL A 438 -30.17 6.47 0.83
CA VAL A 438 -30.44 7.52 -0.15
C VAL A 438 -31.27 6.91 -1.28
N ASN A 439 -32.35 7.57 -1.66
CA ASN A 439 -33.12 7.26 -2.87
C ASN A 439 -32.39 7.88 -4.07
N LEU A 440 -32.15 7.09 -5.12
CA LEU A 440 -31.40 7.56 -6.28
C LEU A 440 -32.14 8.67 -7.05
N TRP A 441 -33.47 8.64 -7.07
CA TRP A 441 -34.26 9.67 -7.74
C TRP A 441 -34.18 11.00 -7.00
N ASP A 442 -34.40 11.00 -5.68
CA ASP A 442 -34.32 12.21 -4.85
C ASP A 442 -32.91 12.84 -4.94
N TRP A 443 -31.86 12.01 -4.98
CA TRP A 443 -30.49 12.47 -5.15
C TRP A 443 -30.21 13.05 -6.55
N LEU A 444 -30.78 12.48 -7.60
CA LEU A 444 -30.67 13.02 -8.95
C LEU A 444 -31.40 14.36 -9.08
N GLU A 445 -32.59 14.49 -8.48
CA GLU A 445 -33.36 15.75 -8.47
C GLU A 445 -32.58 16.84 -7.73
N GLU A 446 -32.10 16.56 -6.53
CA GLU A 446 -31.29 17.51 -5.75
C GLU A 446 -30.01 17.93 -6.50
N PHE A 447 -29.37 17.00 -7.21
CA PHE A 447 -28.21 17.32 -8.05
C PHE A 447 -28.56 18.26 -9.22
N ARG A 448 -29.71 18.05 -9.87
CA ARG A 448 -30.16 18.91 -10.98
C ARG A 448 -30.47 20.31 -10.48
N ASP A 449 -31.19 20.43 -9.37
CA ASP A 449 -31.57 21.71 -8.78
C ASP A 449 -30.34 22.58 -8.48
N VAL A 450 -29.30 22.00 -7.84
CA VAL A 450 -28.06 22.73 -7.51
C VAL A 450 -27.27 23.16 -8.76
N MET A 451 -27.32 22.37 -9.83
CA MET A 451 -26.66 22.70 -11.09
C MET A 451 -27.40 23.80 -11.87
N ASP A 452 -28.73 23.79 -11.84
CA ASP A 452 -29.57 24.80 -12.49
C ASP A 452 -29.45 26.18 -11.81
N GLU A 453 -29.41 26.22 -10.47
CA GLU A 453 -29.15 27.44 -9.70
C GLU A 453 -27.78 28.05 -10.03
N SER A 454 -26.74 27.21 -10.09
CA SER A 454 -25.38 27.63 -10.46
C SER A 454 -25.29 28.24 -11.86
N ASN A 455 -26.13 27.79 -12.79
CA ASN A 455 -26.16 28.25 -14.18
C ASN A 455 -26.97 29.56 -14.33
N ALA A 456 -27.97 29.79 -13.48
CA ALA A 456 -28.79 31.00 -13.49
C ALA A 456 -27.98 32.23 -13.02
N GLU A 457 -27.19 32.11 -11.95
CA GLU A 457 -26.36 33.20 -11.40
C GLU A 457 -25.26 33.68 -12.38
N GLY A 458 -24.76 32.78 -13.24
CA GLY A 458 -23.77 33.11 -14.27
C GLY A 458 -24.34 33.93 -15.43
N LYS A 459 -25.62 33.79 -15.74
CA LYS A 459 -26.28 34.52 -16.86
C LYS A 459 -26.68 35.94 -16.47
N GLU A 460 -27.06 36.20 -15.23
CA GLU A 460 -27.45 37.54 -14.77
C GLU A 460 -26.27 38.54 -14.76
N ASN A 461 -25.05 38.08 -14.49
CA ASN A 461 -23.86 38.94 -14.50
C ASN A 461 -23.29 39.24 -15.90
N ALA A 462 -23.69 38.50 -16.93
CA ALA A 462 -23.22 38.71 -18.31
C ALA A 462 -24.12 39.64 -19.16
N GLY A 463 -25.31 40.02 -18.66
CA GLY A 463 -26.32 40.79 -19.40
C GLY A 463 -26.32 42.32 -19.16
N GLY A 464 -25.43 42.86 -18.33
CA GLY A 464 -25.48 44.27 -17.90
C GLY A 464 -24.83 45.29 -18.83
N ARG A 465 -25.42 45.56 -20.01
CA ARG A 465 -25.24 46.84 -20.73
C ARG A 465 -26.39 47.09 -21.73
N GLY A 466 -27.42 47.78 -21.26
CA GLY A 466 -28.51 48.30 -22.08
C GLY A 466 -29.25 49.40 -21.33
N GLU A 467 -28.86 50.64 -21.61
CA GLU A 467 -29.53 51.87 -21.18
C GLU A 467 -30.99 51.89 -21.66
N GLY A 468 -31.89 52.38 -20.81
CA GLY A 468 -33.30 52.60 -21.15
C GLY A 468 -34.02 53.39 -20.09
N GLU A 469 -33.75 54.70 -20.02
CA GLU A 469 -34.61 55.70 -19.38
C GLU A 469 -36.00 55.72 -20.04
N GLY A 470 -37.08 55.81 -19.26
CA GLY A 470 -38.39 56.09 -19.85
C GLY A 470 -39.64 55.95 -18.97
N LYS A 471 -39.78 56.84 -17.99
CA LYS A 471 -41.02 57.51 -17.51
C LYS A 471 -42.28 56.73 -17.11
N GLU A 472 -42.73 57.11 -15.90
CA GLU A 472 -44.00 56.89 -15.22
C GLU A 472 -45.27 57.21 -16.02
N SER A 473 -46.34 56.44 -15.77
CA SER A 473 -47.70 56.95 -15.61
C SER A 473 -48.55 55.96 -14.80
N GLU A 474 -49.27 56.52 -13.85
CA GLU A 474 -50.07 55.89 -12.79
C GLU A 474 -51.52 55.57 -13.23
N LEU A 475 -52.18 54.75 -12.40
CA LEU A 475 -53.63 54.62 -12.13
C LEU A 475 -54.52 53.57 -12.86
N GLU A 476 -54.76 52.49 -12.11
CA GLU A 476 -56.04 51.97 -11.53
C GLU A 476 -57.25 51.49 -12.37
N ILE A 477 -57.54 50.19 -12.15
CA ILE A 477 -58.82 49.48 -11.86
C ILE A 477 -59.94 49.41 -12.93
N SER A 478 -60.27 48.19 -13.38
CA SER A 478 -61.54 47.48 -13.06
C SER A 478 -61.87 46.33 -14.02
N GLU A 479 -62.57 45.36 -13.47
CA GLU A 479 -63.01 44.05 -13.95
C GLU A 479 -63.96 43.97 -15.17
N THR A 480 -63.83 42.83 -15.85
CA THR A 480 -64.86 41.94 -16.46
C THR A 480 -65.43 42.14 -17.88
N HIS A 481 -65.46 40.97 -18.54
CA HIS A 481 -66.36 40.44 -19.58
C HIS A 481 -66.14 40.76 -21.07
N ALA A 482 -65.56 39.75 -21.72
CA ALA A 482 -66.13 38.95 -22.82
C ALA A 482 -66.16 39.47 -24.28
N GLU A 483 -65.84 38.50 -25.14
CA GLU A 483 -66.14 38.34 -26.57
C GLU A 483 -65.11 38.77 -27.63
N HIS A 484 -64.53 37.70 -28.21
CA HIS A 484 -64.24 37.47 -29.64
C HIS A 484 -63.60 38.57 -30.50
N GLY A 485 -62.34 38.32 -30.87
CA GLY A 485 -61.70 38.93 -32.04
C GLY A 485 -60.58 38.04 -32.57
N VAL A 486 -60.88 37.35 -33.67
CA VAL A 486 -59.98 36.50 -34.47
C VAL A 486 -58.82 37.30 -35.05
N GLY A 487 -57.61 36.71 -35.05
CA GLY A 487 -56.61 36.98 -36.09
C GLY A 487 -55.20 37.28 -35.57
N GLY A 488 -54.22 36.48 -36.03
CA GLY A 488 -52.82 36.87 -35.97
C GLY A 488 -51.85 35.81 -35.48
N ALA A 489 -51.95 34.58 -35.98
CA ALA A 489 -50.79 33.69 -35.99
C ALA A 489 -49.73 34.30 -36.91
N ASN A 490 -48.71 34.93 -36.33
CA ASN A 490 -47.47 35.17 -37.06
C ASN A 490 -46.29 34.84 -36.15
N GLY A 491 -45.52 33.85 -36.59
CA GLY A 491 -44.59 33.11 -35.78
C GLY A 491 -43.37 33.90 -35.36
N ASN A 492 -43.00 33.71 -34.10
CA ASN A 492 -41.60 33.64 -33.71
C ASN A 492 -41.37 32.43 -32.78
N SER A 493 -41.92 31.27 -33.16
CA SER A 493 -41.85 30.01 -32.40
C SER A 493 -40.55 29.22 -32.59
N ASN A 494 -39.53 29.81 -33.22
CA ASN A 494 -38.23 29.14 -33.41
C ASN A 494 -37.28 29.34 -32.22
N GLY A 495 -37.41 30.42 -31.44
CA GLY A 495 -36.60 30.61 -30.23
C GLY A 495 -36.94 29.63 -29.11
N ASP A 496 -38.24 29.40 -28.88
CA ASP A 496 -38.76 28.51 -27.83
C ASP A 496 -38.48 27.02 -28.14
N ARG A 497 -38.38 26.63 -29.42
CA ARG A 497 -38.01 25.26 -29.80
C ARG A 497 -36.51 24.96 -29.68
N ILE A 498 -35.65 25.97 -29.83
CA ILE A 498 -34.19 25.80 -29.69
C ILE A 498 -33.82 25.75 -28.21
N GLY A 499 -34.42 26.60 -27.37
CA GLY A 499 -34.23 26.58 -25.91
C GLY A 499 -34.62 25.24 -25.28
N ARG A 500 -35.83 24.75 -25.57
CA ARG A 500 -36.30 23.45 -25.04
C ARG A 500 -35.47 22.24 -25.48
N LYS A 501 -34.79 22.32 -26.64
CA LYS A 501 -33.90 21.25 -27.10
C LYS A 501 -32.57 21.25 -26.35
N GLN A 502 -32.03 22.44 -26.05
CA GLN A 502 -30.80 22.58 -25.27
C GLN A 502 -31.01 22.16 -23.81
N GLU A 503 -32.15 22.53 -23.21
CA GLU A 503 -32.52 22.11 -21.85
C GLU A 503 -32.64 20.59 -21.74
N ALA A 504 -33.29 19.93 -22.71
CA ALA A 504 -33.40 18.47 -22.73
C ALA A 504 -32.03 17.76 -22.89
N GLU A 505 -31.15 18.28 -23.76
CA GLU A 505 -29.80 17.75 -23.94
C GLU A 505 -28.94 17.93 -22.66
N GLU A 506 -29.10 19.03 -21.95
CA GLU A 506 -28.43 19.29 -20.67
C GLU A 506 -28.94 18.37 -19.56
N GLU A 507 -30.26 18.15 -19.48
CA GLU A 507 -30.88 17.21 -18.53
C GLU A 507 -30.40 15.77 -18.74
N GLU A 508 -30.30 15.31 -20.00
CA GLU A 508 -29.74 14.01 -20.36
C GLU A 508 -28.26 13.90 -19.98
N ARG A 509 -27.47 14.97 -20.17
CA ARG A 509 -26.06 15.03 -19.79
C ARG A 509 -25.88 14.91 -18.27
N LEU A 510 -26.65 15.67 -17.48
CA LEU A 510 -26.60 15.60 -16.01
C LEU A 510 -27.00 14.20 -15.50
N HIS A 511 -28.01 13.58 -16.11
CA HIS A 511 -28.41 12.23 -15.79
C HIS A 511 -27.29 11.20 -16.10
N ALA A 512 -26.63 11.30 -17.25
CA ALA A 512 -25.52 10.42 -17.59
C ALA A 512 -24.34 10.55 -16.60
N ILE A 513 -24.03 11.79 -16.18
CA ILE A 513 -22.98 12.07 -15.19
C ILE A 513 -23.35 11.46 -13.83
N PHE A 514 -24.59 11.63 -13.39
CA PHE A 514 -25.09 11.02 -12.16
C PHE A 514 -24.97 9.49 -12.19
N VAL A 515 -25.43 8.84 -13.26
CA VAL A 515 -25.35 7.37 -13.39
C VAL A 515 -23.90 6.89 -13.33
N ARG A 516 -23.00 7.59 -14.02
CA ARG A 516 -21.57 7.29 -13.98
C ARG A 516 -21.00 7.42 -12.57
N PHE A 517 -21.32 8.51 -11.86
CA PHE A 517 -20.89 8.71 -10.48
C PHE A 517 -21.39 7.61 -9.55
N VAL A 518 -22.68 7.25 -9.64
CA VAL A 518 -23.29 6.19 -8.82
C VAL A 518 -22.58 4.85 -9.08
N GLU A 519 -22.29 4.51 -10.33
CA GLU A 519 -21.59 3.28 -10.66
C GLU A 519 -20.14 3.27 -10.16
N GLU A 520 -19.41 4.37 -10.33
CA GLU A 520 -18.05 4.53 -9.81
C GLU A 520 -18.03 4.48 -8.28
N ALA A 521 -18.95 5.17 -7.61
CA ALA A 521 -19.12 5.12 -6.15
C ALA A 521 -19.45 3.71 -5.65
N ARG A 522 -20.21 2.92 -6.42
CA ARG A 522 -20.48 1.50 -6.15
C ARG A 522 -19.22 0.66 -6.29
N MET A 523 -18.43 0.85 -7.34
CA MET A 523 -17.16 0.16 -7.56
C MET A 523 -16.14 0.47 -6.46
N LEU A 524 -16.13 1.71 -5.98
CA LEU A 524 -15.30 2.18 -4.85
C LEU A 524 -15.83 1.72 -3.49
N GLY A 525 -17.01 1.10 -3.46
CA GLY A 525 -17.65 0.62 -2.23
C GLY A 525 -18.22 1.72 -1.34
N LEU A 526 -18.31 2.97 -1.81
CA LEU A 526 -18.93 4.09 -1.07
C LEU A 526 -20.43 3.84 -0.83
N ILE A 527 -21.09 3.23 -1.82
CA ILE A 527 -22.51 2.87 -1.79
C ILE A 527 -22.73 1.39 -2.07
N ARG A 528 -23.82 0.84 -1.50
CA ARG A 528 -24.29 -0.53 -1.76
C ARG A 528 -25.79 -0.52 -2.02
N ALA A 529 -26.25 -1.28 -3.01
CA ALA A 529 -27.67 -1.42 -3.28
C ALA A 529 -28.41 -2.04 -2.08
N LYS A 530 -29.60 -1.50 -1.76
CA LYS A 530 -30.43 -2.00 -0.66
C LYS A 530 -31.39 -3.08 -1.18
N GLY A 531 -30.92 -4.32 -1.19
CA GLY A 531 -31.73 -5.48 -1.59
C GLY A 531 -31.82 -5.67 -3.11
N LYS A 532 -32.96 -6.21 -3.58
CA LYS A 532 -33.15 -6.56 -5.01
C LYS A 532 -33.63 -5.40 -5.89
N LYS A 533 -34.19 -4.35 -5.28
CA LYS A 533 -34.61 -3.13 -6.00
C LYS A 533 -33.45 -2.14 -5.95
N ALA A 534 -33.13 -1.55 -7.10
CA ALA A 534 -31.98 -0.65 -7.24
C ALA A 534 -32.33 0.82 -6.93
N ASP A 535 -33.53 1.09 -6.43
CA ASP A 535 -34.04 2.45 -6.24
C ASP A 535 -33.43 3.13 -4.99
N GLU A 536 -32.98 2.33 -4.02
CA GLU A 536 -32.35 2.80 -2.78
C GLU A 536 -30.92 2.25 -2.62
N VAL A 537 -30.01 3.12 -2.19
CA VAL A 537 -28.63 2.77 -1.87
C VAL A 537 -28.31 3.08 -0.40
N LEU A 538 -27.44 2.26 0.19
CA LEU A 538 -26.90 2.44 1.54
C LEU A 538 -25.49 3.00 1.45
N LYS A 539 -25.18 3.96 2.33
CA LYS A 539 -23.81 4.43 2.54
C LYS A 539 -23.02 3.36 3.29
N SER A 540 -21.97 2.83 2.67
CA SER A 540 -21.06 1.87 3.30
C SER A 540 -19.99 2.56 4.15
N VAL A 541 -19.75 3.83 3.86
CA VAL A 541 -18.69 4.65 4.45
C VAL A 541 -19.34 5.74 5.29
N GLY A 542 -19.22 5.61 6.62
CA GLY A 542 -19.44 6.74 7.52
C GLY A 542 -18.25 7.70 7.45
N LEU A 543 -18.54 9.00 7.42
CA LEU A 543 -17.55 10.02 7.77
C LEU A 543 -17.38 9.96 9.30
N ILE A 544 -16.14 9.82 9.75
CA ILE A 544 -15.77 9.85 11.17
C ILE A 544 -15.73 11.31 11.61
#